data_AF-A0A2V9HQY8-F1
#
_entry.id   AF-A0A2V9HQY8-F1
#
_cell.length_a   1.000
_cell.length_b   1.000
_cell.length_c   1.000
_cell.angle_alpha   90.00
_cell.angle_beta   90.00
_cell.angle_gamma   90.00
#
_symmetry.space_group_name_H-M   'P 1'
#
loop_
_entity.id
_entity.type
_entity.pdbx_description
1 polymer ?
#
loop_
_entity_poly.entity_id
_entity_poly.type
_entity_poly.pdbx_seq_one_letter_code
_entity_poly.pdbx_strand_id
1 'polypeptide(L)'
;MPSQLGTRLRSHLQTHEGKTDLLFVNLRGRPFSANKLREKQLHPPLLKLSIPCGGFHAARHGATTALLADGATPAVVQKRLTQSDPRITRGI
;
A
#
# COMPACT_ATOMS: atom_id res chain seq x y z
N MET A 1 -6.35 -3.93 12.18
CA MET A 1 -5.50 -2.91 11.53
C MET A 1 -4.31 -2.63 12.45
N PRO A 2 -3.07 -2.53 11.95
CA PRO A 2 -1.94 -2.10 12.77
C PRO A 2 -2.23 -0.75 13.42
N SER A 3 -1.96 -0.60 14.73
CA SER A 3 -2.33 0.59 15.51
C SER A 3 -1.78 1.89 14.91
N GLN A 4 -0.53 1.84 14.44
CA GLN A 4 0.13 2.98 13.79
C GLN A 4 -0.54 3.40 12.47
N LEU A 5 -1.00 2.43 11.67
CA LEU A 5 -1.73 2.74 10.43
C LEU A 5 -3.05 3.44 10.74
N GLY A 6 -3.81 2.94 11.72
CA GLY A 6 -5.07 3.54 12.15
C GLY A 6 -4.88 5.00 12.61
N THR A 7 -3.83 5.29 13.36
CA THR A 7 -3.49 6.66 13.78
C THR A 7 -3.17 7.55 12.59
N ARG A 8 -2.35 7.08 11.64
CA ARG A 8 -2.03 7.85 10.43
C ARG A 8 -3.26 8.17 9.60
N LEU A 9 -4.18 7.21 9.42
CA LEU A 9 -5.42 7.42 8.68
C LEU A 9 -6.35 8.43 9.37
N ARG A 10 -6.46 8.39 10.70
CA ARG A 10 -7.23 9.38 11.46
C ARG A 10 -6.65 10.78 11.33
N SER A 11 -5.33 10.93 11.44
CA SER A 11 -4.68 12.23 11.24
C SER A 11 -4.89 12.76 9.82
N HIS A 12 -4.80 11.89 8.81
CA HIS A 12 -5.09 12.27 7.42
C HIS A 12 -6.54 12.76 7.24
N LEU A 13 -7.51 12.08 7.88
CA LEU A 13 -8.93 12.46 7.83
C LEU A 13 -9.20 13.84 8.45
N GLN A 14 -8.43 14.27 9.45
CA GLN A 14 -8.60 15.62 10.05
C GLN A 14 -8.33 16.74 9.04
N THR A 15 -7.47 16.49 8.05
CA THR A 15 -7.16 17.45 6.97
C THR A 15 -8.02 17.25 5.72
N HIS A 16 -8.91 16.26 5.73
CA HIS A 16 -9.71 15.91 4.57
C HIS A 16 -10.95 16.81 4.47
N GLU A 17 -11.09 17.53 3.36
CA GLU A 17 -12.19 18.51 3.16
C GLU A 17 -13.58 17.86 2.99
N GLY A 18 -13.67 16.53 2.93
CA GLY A 18 -14.95 15.81 2.86
C GLY A 18 -15.73 15.97 1.55
N LYS A 19 -15.12 16.57 0.52
CA LYS A 19 -15.76 16.83 -0.78
C LYS A 19 -15.97 15.59 -1.66
N THR A 20 -15.38 14.45 -1.27
CA THR A 20 -15.46 13.17 -2.00
C THR A 20 -15.48 12.01 -1.02
N ASP A 21 -16.09 10.89 -1.41
CA ASP A 21 -16.04 9.62 -0.65
C ASP A 21 -14.68 8.88 -0.76
N LEU A 22 -13.72 9.45 -1.48
CA LEU A 22 -12.38 8.90 -1.65
C LEU A 22 -11.43 9.40 -0.56
N LEU A 23 -10.69 8.49 0.07
CA LEU A 23 -9.73 8.83 1.13
C LEU A 23 -8.43 9.45 0.61
N PHE A 24 -7.99 9.03 -0.58
CA PHE A 24 -6.73 9.46 -1.18
C PHE A 24 -6.98 10.12 -2.54
N VAL A 25 -6.98 11.45 -2.54
CA VAL A 25 -7.18 12.27 -3.74
C VAL A 25 -6.01 13.21 -3.97
N ASN A 26 -5.80 13.59 -5.22
CA ASN A 26 -4.85 14.64 -5.58
C ASN A 26 -5.43 16.03 -5.28
N LEU A 27 -4.63 17.08 -5.49
CA LEU A 27 -5.02 18.49 -5.30
C LEU A 27 -6.24 18.93 -6.14
N ARG A 28 -6.63 18.16 -7.16
CA ARG A 28 -7.82 18.40 -8.00
C ARG A 28 -9.02 17.54 -7.59
N GLY A 29 -8.98 16.88 -6.43
CA GLY A 29 -10.05 16.01 -5.93
C GLY A 29 -10.23 14.69 -6.70
N ARG A 30 -9.29 14.32 -7.57
CA ARG A 30 -9.36 13.07 -8.35
C ARG A 30 -8.54 11.96 -7.70
N PRO A 31 -8.90 10.68 -7.87
CA PRO A 31 -8.06 9.58 -7.41
C PRO A 31 -6.67 9.67 -8.03
N PHE A 32 -5.65 9.31 -7.26
CA PHE A 32 -4.30 9.21 -7.81
C PHE A 32 -4.24 8.09 -8.86
N SER A 33 -3.64 8.38 -10.01
CA SER A 33 -3.23 7.29 -10.89
C SER A 33 -2.07 6.54 -10.27
N ALA A 34 -2.03 5.22 -10.43
CA ALA A 34 -0.99 4.37 -9.88
C ALA A 34 0.42 4.86 -10.29
N ASN A 35 0.61 5.21 -11.56
CA ASN A 35 1.88 5.71 -12.07
C ASN A 35 2.30 7.02 -11.38
N LYS A 36 1.39 7.99 -11.24
CA LYS A 36 1.70 9.26 -10.58
C LYS A 36 1.98 9.08 -9.10
N LEU A 37 1.23 8.22 -8.41
CA LEU A 37 1.47 7.93 -7.00
C LEU A 37 2.86 7.30 -6.80
N ARG A 38 3.23 6.34 -7.66
CA ARG A 38 4.55 5.72 -7.65
C ARG A 38 5.66 6.76 -7.89
N GLU A 39 5.58 7.52 -8.98
CA GLU A 39 6.65 8.43 -9.40
C GLU A 39 6.78 9.66 -8.51
N LYS A 40 5.66 10.22 -8.03
CA LYS A 40 5.65 11.51 -7.33
C LYS A 40 5.61 11.39 -5.81
N GLN A 41 5.17 10.25 -5.27
CA GLN A 41 5.06 10.07 -3.81
C GLN A 41 5.95 8.93 -3.30
N LEU A 42 6.06 7.80 -4.02
CA LEU A 42 6.83 6.65 -3.56
C LEU A 42 8.32 6.73 -3.91
N HIS A 43 8.67 7.06 -5.15
CA HIS A 43 10.08 7.14 -5.56
C HIS A 43 10.89 8.20 -4.81
N PRO A 44 10.39 9.43 -4.55
CA PRO A 44 11.19 10.45 -3.87
C PRO A 44 11.74 10.01 -2.49
N PRO A 45 10.97 9.43 -1.56
CA PRO A 45 11.53 8.93 -0.32
C PRO A 45 12.45 7.72 -0.51
N LEU A 46 12.20 6.83 -1.48
CA LEU A 46 13.10 5.71 -1.76
C LEU A 46 14.48 6.19 -2.22
N LEU A 47 14.52 7.18 -3.12
CA LEU A 47 15.76 7.79 -3.59
C LEU A 47 16.52 8.49 -2.45
N LYS A 48 15.80 9.21 -1.57
CA LYS A 48 16.41 9.83 -0.38
C LYS A 48 17.03 8.82 0.59
N LEU A 49 16.48 7.61 0.63
CA LEU A 49 16.96 6.52 1.47
C LEU A 49 17.93 5.58 0.74
N SER A 50 18.32 5.90 -0.51
CA SER A 50 19.15 5.04 -1.36
C SER A 50 18.57 3.62 -1.56
N ILE A 51 17.25 3.48 -1.51
CA ILE A 51 16.55 2.22 -1.76
C ILE A 51 16.19 2.16 -3.25
N PRO A 52 16.43 1.03 -3.95
CA PRO A 52 16.01 0.87 -5.33
C PRO A 52 14.52 1.16 -5.53
N CYS A 53 14.20 1.97 -6.55
CA CYS A 53 12.83 2.30 -6.88
C CYS A 53 12.05 1.05 -7.32
N GLY A 54 11.03 0.68 -6.55
CA GLY A 54 10.11 -0.42 -6.85
C GLY A 54 8.67 0.05 -7.05
N GLY A 55 7.85 -0.81 -7.66
CA GLY A 55 6.40 -0.59 -7.77
C GLY A 55 5.63 -1.02 -6.52
N PHE A 56 4.32 -0.82 -6.51
CA PHE A 56 3.43 -1.28 -5.43
C PHE A 56 3.50 -2.80 -5.20
N HIS A 57 3.85 -3.56 -6.24
CA HIS A 57 4.08 -5.00 -6.14
C HIS A 57 5.24 -5.33 -5.19
N ALA A 58 6.35 -4.57 -5.23
CA ALA A 58 7.47 -4.75 -4.32
C ALA A 58 7.06 -4.47 -2.86
N ALA A 59 6.25 -3.42 -2.64
CA ALA A 59 5.69 -3.12 -1.32
C ALA A 59 4.76 -4.23 -0.81
N ARG A 60 3.91 -4.79 -1.69
CA ARG A 60 3.06 -5.94 -1.36
C ARG A 60 3.88 -7.19 -1.04
N HIS A 61 4.92 -7.47 -1.82
CA HIS A 61 5.86 -8.56 -1.53
C HIS A 61 6.53 -8.39 -0.18
N GLY A 62 7.04 -7.19 0.14
CA GLY A 62 7.61 -6.90 1.44
C GLY A 62 6.64 -7.15 2.59
N ALA A 63 5.37 -6.76 2.44
CA ALA A 63 4.32 -7.03 3.43
C ALA A 63 4.04 -8.54 3.59
N THR A 64 4.02 -9.30 2.49
CA THR A 64 3.92 -10.77 2.52
C THR A 64 5.07 -11.38 3.32
N THR A 65 6.31 -11.01 2.98
CA THR A 65 7.51 -11.52 3.62
C THR A 65 7.54 -11.17 5.10
N ALA A 66 7.16 -9.94 5.48
CA ALA A 66 7.09 -9.53 6.87
C ALA A 66 6.07 -10.36 7.67
N LEU A 67 4.88 -10.61 7.11
CA LEU A 67 3.88 -11.43 7.79
C LEU A 67 4.34 -12.88 7.96
N LEU A 68 5.01 -13.45 6.96
CA LEU A 68 5.58 -14.80 7.06
C LEU A 68 6.70 -14.87 8.10
N ALA A 69 7.57 -13.86 8.16
CA ALA A 69 8.63 -13.76 9.15
C ALA A 69 8.08 -13.64 10.59
N ASP A 70 6.94 -12.97 10.77
CA ASP A 70 6.22 -12.87 12.04
C ASP A 70 5.44 -14.17 12.42
N GLY A 71 5.61 -15.24 11.64
CA GLY A 71 5.00 -16.55 11.91
C GLY A 71 3.54 -16.68 11.45
N ALA A 72 3.02 -15.75 10.64
CA ALA A 72 1.69 -15.91 10.06
C ALA A 72 1.66 -17.12 9.11
N THR A 73 0.60 -17.93 9.20
CA THR A 73 0.43 -19.05 8.27
C THR A 73 0.16 -18.54 6.85
N PRO A 74 0.59 -19.27 5.81
CA PRO A 74 0.34 -18.89 4.42
C PRO A 74 -1.14 -18.59 4.13
N ALA A 75 -2.06 -19.34 4.75
CA ALA A 75 -3.50 -19.11 4.62
C ALA A 75 -3.95 -17.75 5.18
N VAL A 76 -3.36 -17.29 6.29
CA VAL A 76 -3.64 -15.96 6.88
C VAL A 76 -3.07 -14.86 6.01
N VAL A 77 -1.87 -15.04 5.46
CA VAL A 77 -1.24 -14.08 4.54
C VAL A 77 -2.06 -13.95 3.25
N GLN A 78 -2.47 -15.08 2.66
CA GLN A 78 -3.34 -15.12 1.49
C GLN A 78 -4.68 -14.42 1.77
N LYS A 79 -5.34 -14.72 2.89
CA LYS A 79 -6.60 -14.05 3.27
C LYS A 79 -6.44 -12.52 3.46
N ARG A 80 -5.26 -12.05 3.90
CA ARG A 80 -5.00 -10.62 4.15
C ARG A 80 -4.55 -9.84 2.91
N LEU A 81 -3.83 -10.48 1.99
CA LEU A 81 -3.23 -9.81 0.83
C LEU A 81 -3.91 -10.15 -0.49
N THR A 82 -4.64 -11.27 -0.56
CA THR A 82 -5.34 -11.73 -1.75
C THR A 82 -6.82 -11.33 -1.70
N GLN A 83 -7.08 -10.06 -1.99
CA GLN A 83 -8.28 -9.63 -2.72
C GLN A 83 -7.89 -9.23 -4.16
N SER A 84 -6.97 -9.97 -4.77
CA SER A 84 -6.62 -9.84 -6.19
C SER A 84 -6.25 -11.23 -6.71
N ASP A 85 -7.22 -11.86 -7.35
CA ASP A 85 -7.17 -13.04 -8.23
C ASP A 85 -6.30 -14.26 -7.80
N PRO A 86 -6.92 -15.42 -7.46
CA PRO A 86 -6.21 -16.63 -7.04
C PRO A 86 -5.32 -17.29 -8.11
N ARG A 87 -5.25 -16.75 -9.34
CA ARG A 87 -4.45 -17.31 -10.45
C ARG A 87 -2.94 -17.04 -10.39
N ILE A 88 -2.47 -16.14 -9.52
CA ILE A 88 -1.03 -15.81 -9.42
C ILE A 88 -0.26 -16.71 -8.43
N THR A 89 -0.93 -17.66 -7.76
CA THR A 89 -0.28 -18.59 -6.82
C THR A 89 -0.48 -20.05 -7.22
N ARG A 90 -0.07 -20.42 -8.45
CA ARG A 90 0.43 -21.75 -8.86
C ARG A 90 0.82 -21.69 -10.35
N GLY A 91 2.05 -21.31 -10.64
CA GLY A 91 2.68 -21.62 -11.92
C GLY A 91 3.65 -22.75 -11.66
N ILE A 92 3.38 -23.90 -12.28
CA ILE A 92 4.01 -25.24 -12.16
C ILE A 92 3.81 -25.98 -10.84
#